data_AF-A0A4R9GAL9-F1
#
_entry.id   AF-A0A4R9GAL9-F1
#
_cell.length_a   1.000
_cell.length_b   1.000
_cell.length_c   1.000
_cell.angle_alpha   90.00
_cell.angle_beta   90.00
_cell.angle_gamma   90.00
#
_symmetry.space_group_name_H-M   'P 1'
#
loop_
_entity.id
_entity.type
_entity.pdbx_description
1 polymer ?
#
loop_
_entity_poly.entity_id
_entity_poly.type
_entity_poly.pdbx_seq_one_letter_code
_entity_poly.pdbx_strand_id
1 'polypeptide(L)'
;MTDETERKLLRYTDKRRAAICGGTLGRENRYYIRGQVLDLSITEEMKDSSRWNLLTGLFEGQEKEITPFLDYGLESVRKPILLAEIVDETGKIVHRSPEIRGDESGFFFHEFTFPLKPGNYMFHIHFLKPDSYRQFGKDLAYLNAPGKHELVSQSLIGMGALRILPEDYSGLVTTSDIDQTYLATDIHSNKGKISTLFETPEQKLPLPGMPAFFRELRENTNGTPLCFISASPHFFRRTLLQTFRAQEIRTESLHLKYLEGTLKGMVDKFWDSLSHPARFLTDGIWGALERVRKFAGSSFQSLFDQLAYKLTILLRDRIYLPTQAKEILLGDNTESDYLIFTLYQLILTGAMEGKELEDYLYRLNFLGRDAITRDNAKLIRELAEENRSIHGNLNPVEIVLVNKTEMGPSTEEMRWNVQSALPSGIDPWKMPGIKPYVATDGALGFSLLLVHYGILDLSSVLKIAGEMAGEWFEGKVIDPDNLMEMARKIEVPKEVSELHSDFLITLDRALNQ
;
A
#
# COMPACT_ATOMS: atom_id res chain seq x y z
N MET A 1 -32.30 -0.42 -36.66
CA MET A 1 -32.32 -1.56 -35.72
C MET A 1 -30.90 -1.78 -35.29
N THR A 2 -30.51 -1.11 -34.21
CA THR A 2 -29.20 -1.23 -33.58
C THR A 2 -29.23 -2.46 -32.69
N ASP A 3 -28.29 -3.38 -32.94
CA ASP A 3 -28.03 -4.57 -32.14
C ASP A 3 -27.66 -4.12 -30.71
N GLU A 4 -28.66 -4.04 -29.83
CA GLU A 4 -28.43 -4.02 -28.39
C GLU A 4 -27.89 -5.39 -28.02
N THR A 5 -26.56 -5.50 -28.03
CA THR A 5 -25.85 -6.64 -27.46
C THR A 5 -26.34 -6.79 -26.02
N GLU A 6 -27.25 -7.74 -25.78
CA GLU A 6 -27.66 -8.17 -24.45
C GLU A 6 -26.39 -8.45 -23.66
N ARG A 7 -26.03 -7.59 -22.70
CA ARG A 7 -25.06 -7.93 -21.66
C ARG A 7 -25.65 -9.15 -20.94
N LYS A 8 -25.29 -10.36 -21.37
CA LYS A 8 -25.59 -11.61 -20.67
C LYS A 8 -25.14 -11.42 -19.22
N LEU A 9 -26.10 -11.30 -18.31
CA LEU A 9 -25.83 -11.32 -16.88
C LEU A 9 -24.96 -12.54 -16.58
N LEU A 10 -23.77 -12.31 -16.02
CA LEU A 10 -22.83 -13.35 -15.63
C LEU A 10 -23.56 -14.32 -14.70
N ARG A 11 -23.83 -15.53 -15.19
CA ARG A 11 -24.45 -16.57 -14.39
C ARG A 11 -23.35 -17.26 -13.60
N TYR A 12 -23.16 -16.84 -12.36
CA TYR A 12 -22.29 -17.54 -11.43
C TYR A 12 -22.87 -18.92 -11.14
N THR A 13 -22.06 -19.95 -11.32
CA THR A 13 -22.48 -21.36 -11.19
C THR A 13 -21.79 -22.05 -10.02
N ASP A 14 -20.59 -21.62 -9.63
CA ASP A 14 -19.80 -22.22 -8.55
C ASP A 14 -19.07 -21.15 -7.69
N LYS A 15 -18.30 -21.60 -6.68
CA LYS A 15 -17.41 -20.78 -5.85
C LYS A 15 -15.99 -21.36 -5.87
N ARG A 16 -14.99 -20.48 -5.87
CA ARG A 16 -13.56 -20.82 -5.77
C ARG A 16 -12.92 -20.13 -4.58
N ARG A 17 -12.09 -20.84 -3.84
CA ARG A 17 -11.33 -20.25 -2.73
C ARG A 17 -10.03 -19.65 -3.24
N ALA A 18 -9.72 -18.43 -2.80
CA ALA A 18 -8.49 -17.73 -3.15
C ALA A 18 -7.81 -17.12 -1.92
N ALA A 19 -6.48 -17.24 -1.84
CA ALA A 19 -5.66 -16.51 -0.88
C ALA A 19 -5.03 -15.30 -1.56
N ILE A 20 -5.47 -14.10 -1.19
CA ILE A 20 -4.94 -12.84 -1.76
C ILE A 20 -3.82 -12.34 -0.84
N CYS A 21 -2.60 -12.33 -1.37
CA CYS A 21 -1.39 -12.06 -0.62
C CYS A 21 -0.78 -10.71 -1.01
N GLY A 22 -0.06 -10.08 -0.08
CA GLY A 22 0.52 -8.74 -0.29
C GLY A 22 1.98 -8.72 -0.72
N GLY A 23 2.62 -9.88 -0.88
CA GLY A 23 4.09 -9.98 -0.91
C GLY A 23 4.73 -9.64 0.44
N THR A 24 5.96 -10.10 0.64
CA THR A 24 6.75 -9.80 1.84
C THR A 24 8.23 -9.62 1.54
N LEU A 25 8.86 -8.76 2.34
CA LEU A 25 10.30 -8.56 2.41
C LEU A 25 10.78 -9.05 3.77
N GLY A 26 11.91 -9.75 3.82
CA GLY A 26 12.53 -10.15 5.08
C GLY A 26 14.03 -10.37 4.95
N ARG A 27 14.62 -10.94 6.00
CA ARG A 27 16.05 -11.23 6.10
C ARG A 27 16.29 -12.70 6.40
N GLU A 28 17.52 -13.16 6.21
CA GLU A 28 17.87 -14.59 6.23
C GLU A 28 17.24 -15.37 7.38
N ASN A 29 17.30 -14.82 8.60
CA ASN A 29 16.86 -15.53 9.80
C ASN A 29 15.46 -15.13 10.29
N ARG A 30 14.80 -14.17 9.62
CA ARG A 30 13.50 -13.68 10.05
C ARG A 30 12.71 -13.05 8.91
N TYR A 31 11.55 -13.61 8.64
CA TYR A 31 10.62 -13.10 7.62
C TYR A 31 9.22 -13.61 7.91
N TYR A 32 8.23 -13.12 7.18
CA TYR A 32 6.85 -13.52 7.39
C TYR A 32 6.10 -13.66 6.07
N ILE A 33 4.91 -14.24 6.16
CA ILE A 33 3.91 -14.24 5.11
C ILE A 33 2.57 -13.82 5.69
N ARG A 34 1.71 -13.26 4.84
CA ARG A 34 0.35 -12.86 5.21
C ARG A 34 -0.56 -12.77 4.00
N GLY A 35 -1.85 -12.83 4.25
CA GLY A 35 -2.89 -12.62 3.25
C GLY A 35 -4.28 -12.76 3.84
N GLN A 36 -5.27 -12.85 2.96
CA GLN A 36 -6.65 -13.11 3.31
C GLN A 36 -7.23 -14.19 2.41
N VAL A 37 -8.01 -15.10 2.99
CA VAL A 37 -8.72 -16.15 2.26
C VAL A 37 -10.16 -15.76 2.02
N LEU A 38 -10.55 -15.75 0.74
CA LEU A 38 -11.86 -15.32 0.26
C LEU A 38 -12.49 -16.42 -0.61
N ASP A 39 -13.82 -16.49 -0.64
CA ASP A 39 -14.59 -17.29 -1.59
C ASP A 39 -15.07 -16.39 -2.75
N LEU A 40 -14.51 -16.62 -3.94
CA LEU A 40 -14.83 -15.95 -5.20
C LEU A 40 -16.02 -16.63 -5.88
N SER A 41 -16.98 -15.85 -6.38
CA SER A 41 -18.05 -16.40 -7.24
C SER A 41 -17.54 -16.55 -8.66
N ILE A 42 -17.79 -17.72 -9.27
CA ILE A 42 -17.21 -18.08 -10.57
C ILE A 42 -18.26 -18.60 -11.56
N THR A 43 -18.00 -18.43 -12.85
CA THR A 43 -18.81 -18.97 -13.96
C THR A 43 -18.28 -20.35 -14.40
N GLU A 44 -18.96 -21.03 -15.32
CA GLU A 44 -18.47 -22.30 -15.88
C GLU A 44 -17.12 -22.16 -16.58
N GLU A 45 -16.89 -21.06 -17.29
CA GLU A 45 -15.60 -20.79 -17.94
C GLU A 45 -14.47 -20.64 -16.93
N MET A 46 -14.78 -20.03 -15.79
CA MET A 46 -13.84 -19.78 -14.71
C MET A 46 -13.41 -21.04 -13.94
N LYS A 47 -13.98 -22.22 -14.23
CA LYS A 47 -13.54 -23.48 -13.63
C LYS A 47 -12.17 -23.94 -14.11
N ASP A 48 -11.72 -23.45 -15.27
CA ASP A 48 -10.37 -23.73 -15.76
C ASP A 48 -9.31 -23.05 -14.88
N SER A 49 -8.68 -23.86 -14.03
CA SER A 49 -7.70 -23.38 -13.05
C SER A 49 -6.41 -22.86 -13.66
N SER A 50 -6.09 -23.22 -14.90
CA SER A 50 -4.86 -22.79 -15.59
C SER A 50 -4.89 -21.32 -16.01
N ARG A 51 -6.09 -20.74 -16.11
CA ARG A 51 -6.34 -19.35 -16.52
C ARG A 51 -6.42 -18.37 -15.35
N TRP A 52 -6.19 -18.84 -14.13
CA TRP A 52 -6.15 -18.01 -12.93
C TRP A 52 -4.74 -17.56 -12.61
N ASN A 53 -4.57 -16.26 -12.41
CA ASN A 53 -3.35 -15.72 -11.85
C ASN A 53 -3.39 -15.81 -10.32
N LEU A 54 -2.68 -16.76 -9.74
CA LEU A 54 -2.68 -16.99 -8.29
C LEU A 54 -1.94 -15.92 -7.47
N LEU A 55 -1.16 -15.03 -8.11
CA LEU A 55 -0.53 -13.88 -7.44
C LEU A 55 -1.54 -12.75 -7.21
N THR A 56 -2.41 -12.50 -8.19
CA THR A 56 -3.43 -11.44 -8.10
C THR A 56 -4.80 -11.99 -7.68
N GLY A 57 -4.98 -13.31 -7.75
CA GLY A 57 -6.26 -13.99 -7.57
C GLY A 57 -7.29 -13.64 -8.65
N LEU A 58 -6.88 -13.11 -9.81
CA LEU A 58 -7.77 -12.73 -10.92
C LEU A 58 -7.83 -13.83 -11.99
N PHE A 59 -9.01 -14.00 -12.58
CA PHE A 59 -9.18 -14.80 -13.79
C PHE A 59 -8.81 -13.96 -15.02
N GLU A 60 -8.23 -14.59 -16.03
CA GLU A 60 -7.90 -13.96 -17.31
C GLU A 60 -9.10 -13.16 -17.88
N GLY A 61 -8.87 -11.88 -18.18
CA GLY A 61 -9.85 -10.92 -18.67
C GLY A 61 -10.41 -10.01 -17.56
N GLN A 62 -10.33 -10.39 -16.28
CA GLN A 62 -10.80 -9.55 -15.18
C GLN A 62 -9.83 -8.42 -14.82
N GLU A 63 -8.60 -8.46 -15.31
CA GLU A 63 -7.53 -7.51 -14.99
C GLU A 63 -7.90 -6.06 -15.26
N LYS A 64 -8.77 -5.81 -16.25
CA LYS A 64 -9.17 -4.46 -16.67
C LYS A 64 -10.46 -4.00 -16.01
N GLU A 65 -11.27 -4.92 -15.50
CA GLU A 65 -12.63 -4.63 -15.01
C GLU A 65 -12.75 -4.67 -13.49
N ILE A 66 -11.76 -5.23 -12.79
CA ILE A 66 -11.80 -5.36 -11.34
C ILE A 66 -11.88 -3.98 -10.67
N THR A 67 -12.72 -3.84 -9.66
CA THR A 67 -12.81 -2.62 -8.84
C THR A 67 -12.80 -3.01 -7.36
N PRO A 68 -12.35 -2.13 -6.45
CA PRO A 68 -12.43 -2.41 -5.02
C PRO A 68 -13.85 -2.73 -4.54
N PHE A 69 -14.87 -2.18 -5.19
CA PHE A 69 -16.27 -2.48 -4.95
C PHE A 69 -16.59 -3.97 -5.19
N LEU A 70 -16.09 -4.57 -6.27
CA LEU A 70 -16.31 -5.99 -6.54
C LEU A 70 -15.65 -6.89 -5.48
N ASP A 71 -14.48 -6.49 -4.96
CA ASP A 71 -13.77 -7.21 -3.91
C ASP A 71 -14.42 -7.06 -2.53
N TYR A 72 -15.04 -5.91 -2.25
CA TYR A 72 -15.74 -5.67 -0.99
C TYR A 72 -16.83 -6.70 -0.72
N GLY A 73 -17.56 -7.10 -1.76
CA GLY A 73 -18.67 -8.06 -1.68
C GLY A 73 -18.24 -9.52 -1.49
N LEU A 74 -16.94 -9.82 -1.45
CA LEU A 74 -16.45 -11.20 -1.36
C LEU A 74 -16.63 -11.76 0.06
N GLU A 75 -17.04 -13.03 0.14
CA GLU A 75 -17.19 -13.71 1.42
C GLU A 75 -15.82 -14.15 1.95
N SER A 76 -15.48 -13.76 3.18
CA SER A 76 -14.29 -14.26 3.86
C SER A 76 -14.49 -15.69 4.37
N VAL A 77 -13.45 -16.51 4.25
CA VAL A 77 -13.42 -17.87 4.79
C VAL A 77 -13.06 -17.81 6.26
N ARG A 78 -13.94 -18.28 7.15
CA ARG A 78 -13.73 -18.16 8.61
C ARG A 78 -12.75 -19.22 9.12
N LYS A 79 -11.73 -18.78 9.85
CA LYS A 79 -10.69 -19.63 10.48
C LYS A 79 -10.14 -20.70 9.54
N PRO A 80 -9.57 -20.31 8.39
CA PRO A 80 -8.96 -21.26 7.47
C PRO A 80 -7.73 -21.90 8.13
N ILE A 81 -7.56 -23.21 7.97
CA ILE A 81 -6.30 -23.90 8.28
C ILE A 81 -5.53 -24.06 6.97
N LEU A 82 -4.32 -23.53 6.96
CA LEU A 82 -3.48 -23.38 5.78
C LEU A 82 -2.13 -24.05 5.98
N LEU A 83 -1.44 -24.29 4.86
CA LEU A 83 -0.03 -24.66 4.79
C LEU A 83 0.65 -23.72 3.80
N ALA A 84 1.84 -23.23 4.13
CA ALA A 84 2.65 -22.46 3.20
C ALA A 84 3.88 -23.25 2.75
N GLU A 85 4.17 -23.22 1.45
CA GLU A 85 5.41 -23.74 0.88
C GLU A 85 6.24 -22.59 0.33
N ILE A 86 7.52 -22.51 0.68
CA ILE A 86 8.46 -21.56 0.07
C ILE A 86 9.15 -22.25 -1.10
N VAL A 87 9.14 -21.59 -2.24
CA VAL A 87 9.56 -22.11 -3.54
C VAL A 87 10.62 -21.17 -4.13
N ASP A 88 11.74 -21.74 -4.54
CA ASP A 88 12.82 -20.98 -5.21
C ASP A 88 12.51 -20.71 -6.70
N GLU A 89 13.38 -19.94 -7.36
CA GLU A 89 13.24 -19.58 -8.77
C GLU A 89 13.24 -20.79 -9.74
N THR A 90 13.71 -21.96 -9.28
CA THR A 90 13.69 -23.21 -10.07
C THR A 90 12.38 -23.99 -9.92
N GLY A 91 11.48 -23.54 -9.04
CA GLY A 91 10.24 -24.23 -8.70
C GLY A 91 10.41 -25.29 -7.60
N LYS A 92 11.58 -25.37 -6.96
CA LYS A 92 11.82 -26.34 -5.89
C LYS A 92 11.32 -25.79 -4.56
N ILE A 93 10.58 -26.63 -3.84
CA ILE A 93 10.16 -26.33 -2.45
C ILE A 93 11.38 -26.40 -1.54
N VAL A 94 11.75 -25.26 -0.95
CA VAL A 94 12.87 -25.12 -0.03
C VAL A 94 12.43 -25.18 1.43
N HIS A 95 11.16 -24.88 1.72
CA HIS A 95 10.61 -24.98 3.06
C HIS A 95 9.09 -25.18 3.08
N ARG A 96 8.57 -25.71 4.19
CA ARG A 96 7.14 -25.83 4.47
C ARG A 96 6.83 -25.37 5.89
N SER A 97 5.81 -24.54 6.04
CA SER A 97 5.34 -24.10 7.36
C SER A 97 4.69 -25.25 8.13
N PRO A 98 4.50 -25.12 9.45
CA PRO A 98 3.45 -25.83 10.17
C PRO A 98 2.05 -25.38 9.70
N GLU A 99 0.98 -25.96 10.27
CA GLU A 99 -0.38 -25.47 10.06
C GLU A 99 -0.50 -24.00 10.48
N ILE A 100 -0.96 -23.15 9.57
CA ILE A 100 -1.23 -21.73 9.80
C ILE A 100 -2.73 -21.58 10.02
N ARG A 101 -3.12 -20.97 11.14
CA ARG A 101 -4.53 -20.70 11.47
C ARG A 101 -4.85 -19.25 11.15
N GLY A 102 -5.80 -19.04 10.24
CA GLY A 102 -6.38 -17.72 10.01
C GLY A 102 -7.43 -17.35 11.06
N ASP A 103 -7.82 -16.08 11.04
CA ASP A 103 -8.78 -15.50 11.96
C ASP A 103 -10.25 -15.64 11.48
N GLU A 104 -11.17 -15.02 12.21
CA GLU A 104 -12.60 -15.00 11.90
C GLU A 104 -12.96 -14.34 10.55
N SER A 105 -12.06 -13.53 10.00
CA SER A 105 -12.24 -12.77 8.76
C SER A 105 -11.32 -13.27 7.64
N GLY A 106 -10.72 -14.46 7.82
CA GLY A 106 -9.89 -15.14 6.85
C GLY A 106 -8.48 -14.60 6.72
N PHE A 107 -8.06 -13.64 7.54
CA PHE A 107 -6.68 -13.16 7.54
C PHE A 107 -5.77 -14.17 8.19
N PHE A 108 -4.57 -14.30 7.66
CA PHE A 108 -3.53 -15.12 8.24
C PHE A 108 -2.21 -14.37 8.25
N PHE A 109 -1.38 -14.71 9.23
CA PHE A 109 -0.02 -14.24 9.39
C PHE A 109 0.81 -15.40 9.93
N HIS A 110 2.01 -15.58 9.40
CA HIS A 110 2.96 -16.54 9.94
C HIS A 110 4.37 -15.99 9.81
N GLU A 111 5.08 -15.98 10.93
CA GLU A 111 6.50 -15.62 10.99
C GLU A 111 7.35 -16.90 10.90
N PHE A 112 8.40 -16.81 10.11
CA PHE A 112 9.43 -17.81 9.97
C PHE A 112 10.74 -17.31 10.59
N THR A 113 11.35 -18.18 11.39
CA THR A 113 12.64 -17.92 12.06
C THR A 113 13.74 -18.89 11.60
N PHE A 114 13.44 -19.73 10.62
CA PHE A 114 14.43 -20.63 10.05
C PHE A 114 15.24 -19.90 8.97
N PRO A 115 16.55 -20.16 8.86
CA PRO A 115 17.39 -19.50 7.87
C PRO A 115 16.99 -19.82 6.42
N LEU A 116 16.86 -18.79 5.60
CA LEU A 116 16.69 -18.88 4.15
C LEU A 116 17.78 -18.05 3.46
N LYS A 117 18.35 -18.57 2.37
CA LYS A 117 19.42 -17.84 1.66
C LYS A 117 18.87 -16.56 1.03
N PRO A 118 19.68 -15.50 0.88
CA PRO A 118 19.28 -14.28 0.20
C PRO A 118 18.85 -14.58 -1.24
N GLY A 119 17.78 -13.93 -1.69
CA GLY A 119 17.23 -14.17 -3.02
C GLY A 119 15.74 -13.87 -3.12
N ASN A 120 15.18 -14.11 -4.30
CA ASN A 120 13.74 -14.03 -4.54
C ASN A 120 13.13 -15.44 -4.48
N TYR A 121 11.96 -15.51 -3.88
CA TYR A 121 11.17 -16.71 -3.71
C TYR A 121 9.71 -16.41 -4.02
N MET A 122 8.95 -17.47 -4.22
CA MET A 122 7.50 -17.45 -4.14
C MET A 122 7.07 -18.26 -2.94
N PHE A 123 5.96 -17.86 -2.30
CA PHE A 123 5.28 -18.71 -1.35
C PHE A 123 3.93 -19.14 -1.90
N HIS A 124 3.63 -20.43 -1.75
CA HIS A 124 2.39 -21.05 -2.15
C HIS A 124 1.51 -21.25 -0.92
N ILE A 125 0.25 -20.86 -1.00
CA ILE A 125 -0.72 -21.02 0.08
C ILE A 125 -1.67 -22.15 -0.26
N HIS A 126 -1.59 -23.21 0.54
CA HIS A 126 -2.47 -24.35 0.43
C HIS A 126 -3.57 -24.31 1.48
N PHE A 127 -4.81 -24.51 1.05
CA PHE A 127 -5.94 -24.73 1.93
C PHE A 127 -6.00 -26.19 2.38
N LEU A 128 -6.10 -26.42 3.69
CA LEU A 128 -6.24 -27.76 4.24
C LEU A 128 -7.70 -28.04 4.60
N LYS A 129 -8.28 -27.22 5.47
CA LYS A 129 -9.66 -27.39 6.00
C LYS A 129 -10.13 -26.13 6.73
N PRO A 130 -11.45 -25.94 6.91
CA PRO A 130 -11.94 -24.93 7.84
C PRO A 130 -11.82 -25.44 9.29
N ASP A 131 -11.43 -24.57 10.23
CA ASP A 131 -11.47 -24.86 11.67
C ASP A 131 -12.85 -24.56 12.29
N SER A 132 -13.76 -23.95 11.52
CA SER A 132 -15.07 -23.53 11.97
C SER A 132 -16.17 -24.51 11.56
N TYR A 133 -16.87 -25.11 12.53
CA TYR A 133 -18.08 -25.90 12.27
C TYR A 133 -19.14 -25.15 11.46
N ARG A 134 -19.26 -23.82 11.66
CA ARG A 134 -20.19 -22.99 10.91
C ARG A 134 -19.77 -22.86 9.45
N GLN A 135 -18.47 -22.68 9.17
CA GLN A 135 -17.96 -22.69 7.80
C GLN A 135 -18.11 -24.08 7.19
N PHE A 136 -17.76 -25.14 7.91
CA PHE A 136 -17.92 -26.51 7.46
C PHE A 136 -19.39 -26.84 7.11
N GLY A 137 -20.35 -26.41 7.92
CA GLY A 137 -21.77 -26.55 7.63
C GLY A 137 -22.22 -25.77 6.38
N LYS A 138 -21.69 -24.56 6.16
CA LYS A 138 -21.92 -23.80 4.92
C LYS A 138 -21.35 -24.52 3.71
N ASP A 139 -20.11 -25.01 3.80
CA ASP A 139 -19.41 -25.72 2.73
C ASP A 139 -20.17 -27.02 2.38
N LEU A 140 -20.61 -27.80 3.37
CA LEU A 140 -21.43 -29.00 3.16
C LEU A 140 -22.78 -28.69 2.50
N ALA A 141 -23.47 -27.65 2.96
CA ALA A 141 -24.74 -27.23 2.37
C ALA A 141 -24.54 -26.82 0.89
N TYR A 142 -23.41 -26.21 0.56
CA TYR A 142 -23.06 -25.82 -0.79
C TYR A 142 -22.76 -27.03 -1.70
N LEU A 143 -22.00 -28.01 -1.19
CA LEU A 143 -21.61 -29.22 -1.93
C LEU A 143 -22.76 -30.20 -2.20
N ASN A 144 -23.82 -30.17 -1.39
CA ASN A 144 -25.00 -31.00 -1.61
C ASN A 144 -25.87 -30.55 -2.80
N ALA A 145 -25.56 -29.43 -3.45
CA ALA A 145 -26.25 -28.97 -4.64
C ALA A 145 -25.60 -29.54 -5.93
N PRO A 146 -26.39 -30.10 -6.87
CA PRO A 146 -25.84 -30.78 -8.05
C PRO A 146 -25.05 -29.82 -8.95
N GLY A 147 -23.83 -30.23 -9.32
CA GLY A 147 -22.93 -29.49 -10.22
C GLY A 147 -21.87 -28.61 -9.55
N LYS A 148 -21.73 -28.64 -8.22
CA LYS A 148 -20.80 -27.82 -7.44
C LYS A 148 -19.69 -28.65 -6.81
N HIS A 149 -18.44 -28.43 -7.24
CA HIS A 149 -17.29 -29.26 -6.81
C HIS A 149 -15.99 -28.48 -6.58
N GLU A 150 -15.89 -27.22 -7.00
CA GLU A 150 -14.58 -26.56 -7.07
C GLU A 150 -13.95 -26.27 -5.69
N LEU A 151 -14.78 -25.95 -4.68
CA LEU A 151 -14.36 -25.72 -3.28
C LEU A 151 -13.52 -26.86 -2.66
N VAL A 152 -13.65 -28.10 -3.15
CA VAL A 152 -12.98 -29.30 -2.59
C VAL A 152 -11.74 -29.70 -3.39
N SER A 153 -11.65 -29.29 -4.65
CA SER A 153 -10.65 -29.81 -5.59
C SER A 153 -9.28 -29.13 -5.51
N GLN A 154 -9.20 -27.90 -4.98
CA GLN A 154 -7.99 -27.09 -5.01
C GLN A 154 -7.32 -27.03 -3.64
N SER A 155 -6.13 -27.63 -3.54
CA SER A 155 -5.26 -27.42 -2.38
C SER A 155 -4.56 -26.06 -2.49
N LEU A 156 -3.96 -25.73 -3.64
CA LEU A 156 -3.28 -24.46 -3.86
C LEU A 156 -4.29 -23.35 -4.20
N ILE A 157 -4.42 -22.37 -3.32
CA ILE A 157 -5.43 -21.31 -3.42
C ILE A 157 -4.84 -19.92 -3.64
N GLY A 158 -3.53 -19.74 -3.56
CA GLY A 158 -2.89 -18.45 -3.83
C GLY A 158 -1.38 -18.49 -3.74
N MET A 159 -0.75 -17.44 -4.24
CA MET A 159 0.69 -17.27 -4.24
C MET A 159 1.06 -15.84 -3.80
N GLY A 160 2.28 -15.65 -3.30
CA GLY A 160 2.85 -14.33 -3.08
C GLY A 160 4.35 -14.31 -3.29
N ALA A 161 4.89 -13.12 -3.55
CA ALA A 161 6.34 -12.92 -3.67
C ALA A 161 6.98 -12.79 -2.28
N LEU A 162 8.18 -13.36 -2.11
CA LEU A 162 9.01 -13.20 -0.92
C LEU A 162 10.42 -12.84 -1.37
N ARG A 163 10.98 -11.77 -0.82
CA ARG A 163 12.39 -11.43 -1.01
C ARG A 163 13.13 -11.50 0.31
N ILE A 164 14.27 -12.20 0.30
CA ILE A 164 15.17 -12.32 1.45
C ILE A 164 16.43 -11.51 1.19
N LEU A 165 16.73 -10.57 2.08
CA LEU A 165 17.95 -9.79 2.10
C LEU A 165 19.01 -10.48 2.98
N PRO A 166 20.31 -10.35 2.65
CA PRO A 166 21.37 -10.83 3.52
C PRO A 166 21.45 -10.00 4.81
N GLU A 167 21.87 -10.59 5.93
CA GLU A 167 21.96 -9.88 7.23
C GLU A 167 22.97 -8.71 7.21
N ASP A 168 23.95 -8.76 6.32
CA ASP A 168 24.93 -7.69 6.10
C ASP A 168 24.51 -6.66 5.03
N TYR A 169 23.27 -6.75 4.52
CA TYR A 169 22.76 -5.80 3.53
C TYR A 169 22.83 -4.37 4.06
N SER A 170 23.59 -3.54 3.35
CA SER A 170 23.74 -2.11 3.63
C SER A 170 23.14 -1.22 2.55
N GLY A 171 22.36 -1.80 1.65
CA GLY A 171 21.72 -1.10 0.53
C GLY A 171 20.43 -0.37 0.95
N LEU A 172 19.80 0.26 -0.02
CA LEU A 172 18.55 1.00 0.17
C LEU A 172 17.35 0.05 0.25
N VAL A 173 16.30 0.50 0.91
CA VAL A 173 14.93 -0.05 0.91
C VAL A 173 14.01 1.14 0.79
N THR A 174 13.14 1.15 -0.21
CA THR A 174 12.21 2.25 -0.45
C THR A 174 10.83 1.87 0.05
N THR A 175 10.27 2.69 0.93
CA THR A 175 8.89 2.56 1.38
C THR A 175 8.12 3.80 0.96
N SER A 176 7.04 3.62 0.20
CA SER A 176 6.23 4.70 -0.33
C SER A 176 4.80 4.60 0.16
N ASP A 177 4.21 5.75 0.47
CA ASP A 177 2.76 5.90 0.44
C ASP A 177 2.22 5.76 -1.01
N ILE A 178 0.90 5.57 -1.14
CA ILE A 178 0.22 5.45 -2.44
C ILE A 178 -0.56 6.73 -2.78
N ASP A 179 -1.44 7.19 -1.89
CA ASP A 179 -2.44 8.20 -2.22
C ASP A 179 -1.79 9.58 -2.19
N GLN A 180 -1.90 10.38 -3.25
CA GLN A 180 -1.14 11.64 -3.40
C GLN A 180 0.39 11.52 -3.40
N THR A 181 0.95 10.32 -3.28
CA THR A 181 2.38 10.06 -3.44
C THR A 181 2.67 9.37 -4.77
N TYR A 182 1.91 8.32 -5.09
CA TYR A 182 2.02 7.59 -6.35
C TYR A 182 0.77 7.76 -7.23
N LEU A 183 -0.44 7.73 -6.65
CA LEU A 183 -1.71 7.92 -7.36
C LEU A 183 -2.20 9.37 -7.27
N ALA A 184 -2.72 9.86 -8.39
CA ALA A 184 -3.44 11.13 -8.48
C ALA A 184 -4.88 10.96 -7.97
N THR A 185 -5.08 10.92 -6.66
CA THR A 185 -6.39 10.74 -6.03
C THR A 185 -7.05 12.05 -5.62
N ASP A 186 -8.21 12.40 -6.17
CA ASP A 186 -8.93 13.61 -5.72
C ASP A 186 -9.49 13.40 -4.29
N ILE A 187 -8.77 13.90 -3.28
CA ILE A 187 -9.14 13.77 -1.86
C ILE A 187 -10.29 14.72 -1.47
N HIS A 188 -10.64 15.72 -2.30
CA HIS A 188 -11.39 16.91 -1.86
C HIS A 188 -12.88 16.79 -1.73
N SER A 189 -13.40 15.58 -1.83
CA SER A 189 -14.74 15.35 -1.36
C SER A 189 -14.93 13.91 -0.93
N ASN A 190 -15.90 13.70 -0.04
CA ASN A 190 -16.48 12.38 0.15
C ASN A 190 -16.92 11.73 -1.20
N LYS A 191 -16.99 12.51 -2.30
CA LYS A 191 -17.19 12.02 -3.66
C LYS A 191 -15.96 11.29 -4.23
N GLY A 192 -14.77 11.89 -4.15
CA GLY A 192 -13.54 11.30 -4.68
C GLY A 192 -13.14 10.01 -3.95
N LYS A 193 -13.23 9.99 -2.61
CA LYS A 193 -12.97 8.76 -1.83
C LYS A 193 -13.90 7.59 -2.13
N ILE A 194 -15.01 7.84 -2.83
CA ILE A 194 -15.99 6.82 -3.19
C ILE A 194 -15.91 6.47 -4.67
N SER A 195 -15.58 7.42 -5.56
CA SER A 195 -15.25 7.08 -6.94
C SER A 195 -14.11 6.07 -7.00
N THR A 196 -13.13 6.19 -6.08
CA THR A 196 -11.99 5.25 -6.00
C THR A 196 -12.39 3.80 -5.74
N LEU A 197 -13.59 3.53 -5.20
CA LEU A 197 -14.14 2.19 -5.03
C LEU A 197 -14.58 1.56 -6.36
N PHE A 198 -14.92 2.39 -7.35
CA PHE A 198 -15.43 1.96 -8.66
C PHE A 198 -14.41 2.14 -9.79
N GLU A 199 -13.24 2.70 -9.48
CA GLU A 199 -12.14 2.82 -10.43
C GLU A 199 -11.50 1.46 -10.69
N THR A 200 -11.38 1.14 -11.97
CA THR A 200 -10.58 0.02 -12.49
C THR A 200 -9.08 0.33 -12.43
N PRO A 201 -8.19 -0.67 -12.59
CA PRO A 201 -6.75 -0.42 -12.64
C PRO A 201 -6.33 0.59 -13.72
N GLU A 202 -7.02 0.61 -14.87
CA GLU A 202 -6.75 1.56 -15.97
C GLU A 202 -7.21 2.99 -15.64
N GLN A 203 -8.21 3.14 -14.77
CA GLN A 203 -8.72 4.44 -14.32
C GLN A 203 -7.95 4.99 -13.12
N LYS A 204 -7.18 4.15 -12.41
CA LYS A 204 -6.29 4.57 -11.32
C LYS A 204 -5.02 5.16 -11.89
N LEU A 205 -5.11 6.44 -12.25
CA LEU A 205 -4.01 7.17 -12.84
C LEU A 205 -2.93 7.51 -11.80
N PRO A 206 -1.66 7.21 -12.09
CA PRO A 206 -0.55 7.66 -11.26
C PRO A 206 -0.38 9.18 -11.37
N LEU A 207 0.33 9.77 -10.42
CA LEU A 207 0.90 11.10 -10.61
C LEU A 207 1.90 11.06 -11.77
N PRO A 208 2.00 12.14 -12.58
CA PRO A 208 2.81 12.12 -13.78
C PRO A 208 4.26 11.72 -13.52
N GLY A 209 4.77 10.78 -14.33
CA GLY A 209 6.15 10.30 -14.24
C GLY A 209 6.48 9.43 -13.02
N MET A 210 5.58 9.23 -12.05
CA MET A 210 5.86 8.40 -10.88
C MET A 210 6.17 6.93 -11.21
N PRO A 211 5.54 6.28 -12.20
CA PRO A 211 5.92 4.93 -12.59
C PRO A 211 7.36 4.87 -13.12
N ALA A 212 7.73 5.81 -13.99
CA ALA A 212 9.09 5.94 -14.51
C ALA A 212 10.10 6.19 -13.38
N PHE A 213 9.75 7.04 -12.41
CA PHE A 213 10.57 7.30 -11.23
C PHE A 213 10.89 6.03 -10.45
N PHE A 214 9.90 5.19 -10.15
CA PHE A 214 10.15 3.94 -9.41
C PHE A 214 10.96 2.93 -10.23
N ARG A 215 10.78 2.88 -11.55
CA ARG A 215 11.61 2.02 -12.43
C ARG A 215 13.06 2.49 -12.44
N GLU A 216 13.31 3.77 -12.70
CA GLU A 216 14.66 4.36 -12.69
C GLU A 216 15.33 4.24 -11.32
N LEU A 217 14.58 4.43 -10.22
CA LEU A 217 15.09 4.23 -8.87
C LEU A 217 15.58 2.80 -8.69
N ARG A 218 14.79 1.80 -9.09
CA ARG A 218 15.18 0.39 -8.97
C ARG A 218 16.36 0.05 -9.89
N GLU A 219 16.38 0.54 -11.12
CA GLU A 219 17.47 0.29 -12.06
C GLU A 219 18.81 0.84 -11.55
N ASN A 220 18.84 2.07 -11.05
CA ASN A 220 20.07 2.72 -10.56
C ASN A 220 20.56 2.21 -9.20
N THR A 221 19.73 1.45 -8.47
CA THR A 221 20.05 0.94 -7.12
C THR A 221 20.18 -0.58 -7.06
N ASN A 222 20.49 -1.23 -8.19
CA ASN A 222 20.63 -2.69 -8.30
C ASN A 222 19.38 -3.44 -7.79
N GLY A 223 18.21 -2.91 -8.15
CA GLY A 223 16.92 -3.46 -7.79
C GLY A 223 16.61 -3.30 -6.30
N THR A 224 16.76 -2.10 -5.74
CA THR A 224 16.31 -1.81 -4.36
C THR A 224 14.89 -2.34 -4.11
N PRO A 225 14.60 -2.92 -2.93
CA PRO A 225 13.24 -3.29 -2.58
C PRO A 225 12.31 -2.07 -2.55
N LEU A 226 11.08 -2.26 -3.03
CA LEU A 226 10.02 -1.26 -3.05
C LEU A 226 8.77 -1.79 -2.33
N CYS A 227 8.46 -1.17 -1.20
CA CYS A 227 7.32 -1.48 -0.36
C CYS A 227 6.30 -0.33 -0.44
N PHE A 228 5.02 -0.67 -0.52
CA PHE A 228 3.93 0.32 -0.46
C PHE A 228 3.12 0.19 0.81
N ILE A 229 2.79 1.31 1.43
CA ILE A 229 1.90 1.38 2.60
C ILE A 229 0.77 2.35 2.29
N SER A 230 -0.49 1.94 2.42
CA SER A 230 -1.63 2.85 2.31
C SER A 230 -2.65 2.56 3.41
N ALA A 231 -3.28 3.62 3.89
CA ALA A 231 -4.40 3.51 4.80
C ALA A 231 -5.72 3.08 4.11
N SER A 232 -5.69 2.90 2.78
CA SER A 232 -6.80 2.35 2.03
C SER A 232 -7.18 0.94 2.51
N PRO A 233 -8.47 0.58 2.46
CA PRO A 233 -8.95 -0.73 2.91
C PRO A 233 -8.32 -1.91 2.15
N HIS A 234 -8.16 -3.04 2.84
CA HIS A 234 -7.60 -4.28 2.28
C HIS A 234 -8.24 -4.79 0.99
N PHE A 235 -9.52 -4.52 0.73
CA PHE A 235 -10.19 -4.92 -0.51
C PHE A 235 -9.76 -4.11 -1.75
N PHE A 236 -8.88 -3.12 -1.61
CA PHE A 236 -8.19 -2.49 -2.75
C PHE A 236 -7.04 -3.35 -3.30
N ARG A 237 -6.66 -4.44 -2.61
CA ARG A 237 -5.45 -5.21 -2.89
C ARG A 237 -5.34 -5.69 -4.34
N ARG A 238 -6.38 -6.34 -4.88
CA ARG A 238 -6.31 -6.91 -6.24
C ARG A 238 -6.24 -5.81 -7.29
N THR A 239 -7.02 -4.74 -7.13
CA THR A 239 -6.98 -3.56 -8.01
C THR A 239 -5.62 -2.87 -7.98
N LEU A 240 -5.04 -2.61 -6.80
CA LEU A 240 -3.74 -1.94 -6.69
C LEU A 240 -2.59 -2.81 -7.21
N LEU A 241 -2.55 -4.09 -6.86
CA LEU A 241 -1.56 -5.02 -7.42
C LEU A 241 -1.63 -5.07 -8.95
N GLN A 242 -2.84 -5.03 -9.51
CA GLN A 242 -3.02 -5.00 -10.96
C GLN A 242 -2.63 -3.64 -11.58
N THR A 243 -2.86 -2.54 -10.86
CA THR A 243 -2.43 -1.19 -11.27
C THR A 243 -0.91 -1.13 -11.38
N PHE A 244 -0.20 -1.59 -10.33
CA PHE A 244 1.26 -1.65 -10.34
C PHE A 244 1.80 -2.53 -11.47
N ARG A 245 1.20 -3.72 -11.68
CA ARG A 245 1.59 -4.64 -12.76
C ARG A 245 1.39 -4.04 -14.15
N ALA A 246 0.26 -3.34 -14.38
CA ALA A 246 -0.03 -2.69 -15.65
C ALA A 246 0.96 -1.57 -15.98
N GLN A 247 1.62 -1.00 -14.96
CA GLN A 247 2.61 0.05 -15.08
C GLN A 247 4.06 -0.46 -14.91
N GLU A 248 4.24 -1.77 -14.96
CA GLU A 248 5.54 -2.45 -14.83
C GLU A 248 6.27 -2.16 -13.51
N ILE A 249 5.52 -1.84 -12.46
CA ILE A 249 6.06 -1.61 -11.12
C ILE A 249 6.11 -2.93 -10.36
N ARG A 250 7.34 -3.40 -10.12
CA ARG A 250 7.59 -4.50 -9.19
C ARG A 250 7.59 -3.96 -7.76
N THR A 251 6.84 -4.62 -6.89
CA THR A 251 6.81 -4.33 -5.44
C THR A 251 7.07 -5.60 -4.64
N GLU A 252 7.78 -5.47 -3.54
CA GLU A 252 8.06 -6.54 -2.59
C GLU A 252 6.93 -6.71 -1.58
N SER A 253 6.27 -5.61 -1.17
CA SER A 253 5.14 -5.67 -0.25
C SER A 253 4.11 -4.56 -0.47
N LEU A 254 2.84 -4.89 -0.28
CA LEU A 254 1.71 -3.96 -0.25
C LEU A 254 0.96 -4.07 1.09
N HIS A 255 0.99 -3.01 1.87
CA HIS A 255 0.33 -2.88 3.17
C HIS A 255 -0.95 -2.06 2.99
N LEU A 256 -2.08 -2.68 3.34
CA LEU A 256 -3.40 -2.05 3.30
C LEU A 256 -4.09 -2.23 4.64
N LYS A 257 -4.91 -1.24 5.01
CA LYS A 257 -5.56 -1.19 6.30
C LYS A 257 -6.67 -2.22 6.39
N TYR A 258 -6.68 -2.95 7.51
CA TYR A 258 -7.81 -3.80 7.84
C TYR A 258 -8.92 -2.95 8.48
N LEU A 259 -10.16 -3.12 8.00
CA LEU A 259 -11.30 -2.36 8.53
C LEU A 259 -11.94 -3.15 9.67
N GLU A 260 -11.87 -2.59 10.87
CA GLU A 260 -12.56 -3.10 12.06
C GLU A 260 -13.59 -2.10 12.59
N GLY A 261 -14.52 -2.59 13.41
CA GLY A 261 -15.43 -1.75 14.19
C GLY A 261 -16.36 -0.86 13.35
N THR A 262 -16.41 0.42 13.70
CA THR A 262 -17.38 1.40 13.18
C THR A 262 -17.19 1.71 11.70
N LEU A 263 -15.94 1.72 11.20
CA LEU A 263 -15.62 1.93 9.78
C LEU A 263 -16.19 0.82 8.91
N LYS A 264 -16.05 -0.45 9.32
CA LYS A 264 -16.67 -1.59 8.63
C LYS A 264 -18.19 -1.42 8.54
N GLY A 265 -18.85 -1.04 9.64
CA GLY A 265 -20.29 -0.79 9.66
C GLY A 265 -20.75 0.38 8.79
N MET A 266 -19.89 1.37 8.52
CA MET A 266 -20.20 2.45 7.57
C MET A 266 -20.12 1.96 6.12
N VAL A 267 -19.10 1.18 5.78
CA VAL A 267 -18.96 0.61 4.43
C VAL A 267 -20.05 -0.44 4.17
N ASP A 268 -20.43 -1.24 5.17
CA ASP A 268 -21.53 -2.21 5.06
C ASP A 268 -22.86 -1.51 4.72
N LYS A 269 -23.15 -0.39 5.38
CA LYS A 269 -24.36 0.41 5.08
C LYS A 269 -24.31 1.05 3.70
N PHE A 270 -23.14 1.50 3.27
CA PHE A 270 -22.96 2.01 1.91
C PHE A 270 -23.24 0.91 0.88
N TRP A 271 -22.71 -0.30 1.12
CA TRP A 271 -22.90 -1.48 0.29
C TRP A 271 -24.36 -1.92 0.21
N ASP A 272 -25.03 -2.04 1.36
CA ASP A 272 -26.45 -2.36 1.43
C ASP A 272 -27.28 -1.36 0.64
N SER A 273 -26.90 -0.09 0.65
CA SER A 273 -27.63 0.92 -0.12
C SER A 273 -27.45 0.77 -1.63
N LEU A 274 -26.30 0.28 -2.10
CA LEU A 274 -26.00 0.16 -3.53
C LEU A 274 -26.51 -1.14 -4.14
N SER A 275 -26.53 -2.23 -3.37
CA SER A 275 -26.97 -3.54 -3.82
C SER A 275 -28.47 -3.66 -4.10
N HIS A 276 -29.28 -2.63 -3.77
CA HIS A 276 -30.73 -2.61 -4.00
C HIS A 276 -31.06 -1.89 -5.32
N PRO A 277 -31.46 -2.61 -6.40
CA PRO A 277 -31.62 -2.03 -7.74
C PRO A 277 -32.61 -0.87 -7.79
N ALA A 278 -33.76 -1.02 -7.13
CA ALA A 278 -34.78 0.03 -7.07
C ALA A 278 -34.29 1.28 -6.31
N ARG A 279 -33.42 1.14 -5.31
CA ARG A 279 -32.88 2.26 -4.51
C ARG A 279 -31.71 2.94 -5.20
N PHE A 280 -30.86 2.18 -5.88
CA PHE A 280 -29.78 2.74 -6.69
C PHE A 280 -30.34 3.60 -7.84
N LEU A 281 -31.42 3.14 -8.49
CA LEU A 281 -32.07 3.88 -9.56
C LEU A 281 -32.74 5.18 -9.10
N THR A 282 -33.29 5.24 -7.89
CA THR A 282 -33.95 6.46 -7.36
C THR A 282 -32.96 7.45 -6.76
N ASP A 283 -31.97 6.95 -6.02
CA ASP A 283 -31.15 7.78 -5.13
C ASP A 283 -29.72 7.96 -5.65
N GLY A 284 -29.29 7.10 -6.58
CA GLY A 284 -27.92 7.02 -7.06
C GLY A 284 -26.90 6.71 -5.94
N ILE A 285 -25.62 6.80 -6.30
CA ILE A 285 -24.50 6.73 -5.35
C ILE A 285 -24.60 7.86 -4.30
N TRP A 286 -25.20 8.99 -4.66
CA TRP A 286 -25.34 10.18 -3.80
C TRP A 286 -26.27 10.00 -2.61
N GLY A 287 -27.46 9.44 -2.81
CA GLY A 287 -28.37 9.23 -1.69
C GLY A 287 -27.92 8.11 -0.76
N ALA A 288 -27.16 7.12 -1.26
CA ALA A 288 -26.48 6.12 -0.43
C ALA A 288 -25.50 6.78 0.56
N LEU A 289 -24.70 7.71 0.03
CA LEU A 289 -23.74 8.52 0.76
C LEU A 289 -24.35 9.42 1.83
N GLU A 290 -25.43 10.13 1.50
CA GLU A 290 -26.10 11.02 2.46
C GLU A 290 -26.65 10.25 3.68
N ARG A 291 -27.09 9.02 3.50
CA ARG A 291 -27.54 8.16 4.60
C ARG A 291 -26.38 7.75 5.49
N VAL A 292 -25.27 7.30 4.91
CA VAL A 292 -24.05 7.02 5.68
C VAL A 292 -23.63 8.27 6.45
N ARG A 293 -23.64 9.45 5.81
CA ARG A 293 -23.32 10.74 6.44
C ARG A 293 -24.24 11.09 7.61
N LYS A 294 -25.55 10.86 7.50
CA LYS A 294 -26.53 11.09 8.59
C LYS A 294 -26.30 10.19 9.82
N PHE A 295 -25.75 8.99 9.61
CA PHE A 295 -25.32 8.10 10.69
C PHE A 295 -23.87 8.34 11.12
N ALA A 296 -23.06 8.98 10.27
CA ALA A 296 -21.66 9.31 10.48
C ALA A 296 -21.46 10.73 11.03
N GLY A 297 -22.38 11.19 11.90
CA GLY A 297 -22.20 12.39 12.72
C GLY A 297 -20.96 12.35 13.63
N SER A 298 -20.22 11.23 13.61
CA SER A 298 -18.92 11.00 14.26
C SER A 298 -17.83 10.50 13.28
N SER A 299 -17.86 10.89 12.00
CA SER A 299 -16.79 10.57 11.00
C SER A 299 -15.46 11.32 11.24
N PHE A 300 -15.08 11.42 12.52
CA PHE A 300 -13.90 12.08 13.06
C PHE A 300 -12.79 11.07 13.42
N GLN A 301 -13.01 9.77 13.19
CA GLN A 301 -12.12 8.66 13.54
C GLN A 301 -11.04 8.33 12.47
N SER A 302 -11.14 8.88 11.26
CA SER A 302 -10.33 8.42 10.12
C SER A 302 -8.87 8.84 10.17
N LEU A 303 -8.53 10.04 10.67
CA LEU A 303 -7.14 10.51 10.80
C LEU A 303 -6.36 9.75 11.89
N PHE A 304 -7.03 9.37 12.98
CA PHE A 304 -6.45 8.64 14.12
C PHE A 304 -5.90 7.28 13.71
N ASP A 305 -6.64 6.61 12.83
CA ASP A 305 -6.25 5.28 12.40
C ASP A 305 -5.11 5.30 11.37
N GLN A 306 -4.95 6.37 10.58
CA GLN A 306 -3.92 6.41 9.52
C GLN A 306 -2.52 6.50 10.13
N LEU A 307 -2.30 7.44 11.05
CA LEU A 307 -1.02 7.64 11.73
C LEU A 307 -0.61 6.38 12.50
N ALA A 308 -1.50 5.87 13.36
CA ALA A 308 -1.22 4.67 14.15
C ALA A 308 -0.94 3.45 13.25
N TYR A 309 -1.71 3.29 12.17
CA TYR A 309 -1.51 2.19 11.23
C TYR A 309 -0.17 2.26 10.50
N LYS A 310 0.13 3.38 9.81
CA LYS A 310 1.38 3.53 9.04
C LYS A 310 2.60 3.40 9.95
N LEU A 311 2.58 4.02 11.13
CA LEU A 311 3.67 3.91 12.11
C LEU A 311 3.88 2.48 12.61
N THR A 312 2.79 1.75 12.90
CA THR A 312 2.85 0.33 13.30
C THR A 312 3.46 -0.53 12.19
N ILE A 313 3.09 -0.28 10.93
CA ILE A 313 3.64 -1.01 9.80
C ILE A 313 5.13 -0.72 9.62
N LEU A 314 5.55 0.54 9.62
CA LEU A 314 6.97 0.92 9.48
C LEU A 314 7.84 0.28 10.56
N LEU A 315 7.40 0.31 11.82
CA LEU A 315 8.10 -0.35 12.92
C LEU A 315 8.10 -1.87 12.78
N ARG A 316 6.99 -2.46 12.32
CA ARG A 316 6.92 -3.91 12.11
C ARG A 316 7.84 -4.37 10.99
N ASP A 317 7.84 -3.69 9.84
CA ASP A 317 8.66 -4.10 8.71
C ASP A 317 10.15 -3.94 9.03
N ARG A 318 10.51 -2.93 9.82
CA ARG A 318 11.90 -2.73 10.26
C ARG A 318 12.48 -3.95 10.97
N ILE A 319 11.68 -4.66 11.78
CA ILE A 319 12.09 -5.90 12.47
C ILE A 319 12.62 -6.96 11.48
N TYR A 320 12.08 -6.98 10.26
CA TYR A 320 12.42 -7.94 9.22
C TYR A 320 13.50 -7.42 8.25
N LEU A 321 13.94 -6.18 8.41
CA LEU A 321 15.04 -5.63 7.63
C LEU A 321 16.41 -5.92 8.30
N PRO A 322 17.48 -6.05 7.53
CA PRO A 322 18.85 -6.12 8.05
C PRO A 322 19.25 -4.85 8.80
N THR A 323 20.10 -4.95 9.82
CA THR A 323 20.46 -3.80 10.68
C THR A 323 21.09 -2.65 9.91
N GLN A 324 21.94 -2.94 8.91
CA GLN A 324 22.62 -1.91 8.14
C GLN A 324 21.80 -1.40 6.93
N ALA A 325 20.60 -1.94 6.70
CA ALA A 325 19.73 -1.50 5.62
C ALA A 325 19.32 -0.04 5.82
N LYS A 326 19.39 0.73 4.74
CA LYS A 326 19.10 2.15 4.70
C LYS A 326 17.73 2.39 4.08
N GLU A 327 16.99 3.37 4.56
CA GLU A 327 15.60 3.58 4.15
C GLU A 327 15.39 4.92 3.44
N ILE A 328 14.63 4.86 2.35
CA ILE A 328 14.03 6.01 1.67
C ILE A 328 12.53 5.96 1.96
N LEU A 329 12.00 7.01 2.57
CA LEU A 329 10.58 7.14 2.86
C LEU A 329 9.97 8.18 1.93
N LEU A 330 8.93 7.80 1.19
CA LEU A 330 8.19 8.67 0.29
C LEU A 330 6.76 8.80 0.78
N GLY A 331 6.26 10.02 0.87
CA GLY A 331 4.89 10.29 1.30
C GLY A 331 4.38 11.61 0.75
N ASP A 332 3.30 12.12 1.31
CA ASP A 332 2.68 13.37 0.87
C ASP A 332 2.35 14.33 2.02
N ASN A 333 2.00 15.57 1.66
CA ASN A 333 1.67 16.60 2.64
C ASN A 333 0.22 16.52 3.16
N THR A 334 -0.67 15.72 2.55
CA THR A 334 -2.10 15.62 2.94
C THR A 334 -2.37 14.59 4.04
N GLU A 335 -1.74 13.41 4.02
CA GLU A 335 -2.00 12.32 4.99
C GLU A 335 -1.10 12.35 6.24
N SER A 336 -0.38 13.45 6.48
CA SER A 336 0.53 13.63 7.62
C SER A 336 1.75 12.71 7.63
N ASP A 337 2.16 12.19 6.46
CA ASP A 337 3.34 11.31 6.32
C ASP A 337 4.61 11.98 6.85
N TYR A 338 4.74 13.29 6.66
CA TYR A 338 5.83 14.10 7.23
C TYR A 338 5.95 13.96 8.76
N LEU A 339 4.84 13.86 9.48
CA LEU A 339 4.85 13.61 10.93
C LEU A 339 5.12 12.13 11.22
N ILE A 340 4.47 11.20 10.51
CA ILE A 340 4.62 9.76 10.71
C ILE A 340 6.09 9.35 10.57
N PHE A 341 6.76 9.79 9.50
CA PHE A 341 8.17 9.51 9.25
C PHE A 341 9.09 10.17 10.28
N THR A 342 8.72 11.35 10.78
CA THR A 342 9.47 12.00 11.88
C THR A 342 9.36 11.19 13.17
N LEU A 343 8.15 10.75 13.55
CA LEU A 343 7.91 9.94 14.74
C LEU A 343 8.60 8.58 14.66
N TYR A 344 8.54 7.93 13.49
CA TYR A 344 9.24 6.68 13.24
C TYR A 344 10.74 6.78 13.55
N GLN A 345 11.43 7.81 13.03
CA GLN A 345 12.84 8.04 13.31
C GLN A 345 13.10 8.31 14.80
N LEU A 346 12.32 9.19 15.43
CA LEU A 346 12.49 9.52 16.86
C LEU A 346 12.34 8.29 17.76
N ILE A 347 11.35 7.43 17.46
CA ILE A 347 11.11 6.19 18.20
C ILE A 347 12.30 5.22 18.08
N LEU A 348 12.89 5.07 16.88
CA LEU A 348 14.03 4.19 16.64
C LEU A 348 15.32 4.69 17.28
N THR A 349 15.53 6.00 17.33
CA THR A 349 16.69 6.60 18.03
C THR A 349 16.66 6.44 19.56
N GLY A 350 15.53 6.03 20.13
CA GLY A 350 15.36 5.99 21.59
C GLY A 350 15.18 7.37 22.22
N ALA A 351 14.74 8.37 21.46
CA ALA A 351 14.47 9.70 21.99
C ALA A 351 13.34 9.70 23.04
N MET A 352 12.43 8.71 22.96
CA MET A 352 11.40 8.40 23.95
C MET A 352 11.29 6.88 24.08
N GLU A 353 11.21 6.36 25.30
CA GLU A 353 11.21 4.92 25.55
C GLU A 353 10.21 4.47 26.63
N GLY A 354 9.90 3.18 26.64
CA GLY A 354 9.07 2.54 27.66
C GLY A 354 7.75 3.27 27.88
N LYS A 355 7.42 3.49 29.15
CA LYS A 355 6.15 4.12 29.54
C LYS A 355 6.04 5.57 29.10
N GLU A 356 7.15 6.30 29.01
CA GLU A 356 7.15 7.69 28.52
C GLU A 356 6.68 7.75 27.06
N LEU A 357 7.20 6.86 26.21
CA LEU A 357 6.75 6.75 24.83
C LEU A 357 5.25 6.39 24.75
N GLU A 358 4.81 5.39 25.51
CA GLU A 358 3.40 4.97 25.52
C GLU A 358 2.47 6.12 25.97
N ASP A 359 2.81 6.82 27.05
CA ASP A 359 2.03 7.94 27.58
C ASP A 359 2.05 9.14 26.62
N TYR A 360 3.17 9.41 25.95
CA TYR A 360 3.27 10.44 24.91
C TYR A 360 2.36 10.12 23.72
N LEU A 361 2.48 8.92 23.15
CA LEU A 361 1.68 8.50 21.99
C LEU A 361 0.18 8.54 22.31
N TYR A 362 -0.21 8.09 23.50
CA TYR A 362 -1.61 8.13 23.92
C TYR A 362 -2.15 9.56 24.10
N ARG A 363 -1.30 10.53 24.46
CA ARG A 363 -1.67 11.94 24.60
C ARG A 363 -1.37 12.77 23.35
N LEU A 364 -0.79 12.16 22.31
CA LEU A 364 -0.37 12.85 21.12
C LEU A 364 -1.58 13.53 20.50
N ASN A 365 -1.59 14.85 20.55
CA ASN A 365 -2.63 15.65 19.94
C ASN A 365 -2.09 16.22 18.63
N PHE A 366 -2.76 15.89 17.53
CA PHE A 366 -2.41 16.38 16.20
C PHE A 366 -3.61 17.06 15.57
N LEU A 367 -3.43 18.30 15.13
CA LEU A 367 -4.49 19.15 14.55
C LEU A 367 -5.74 19.23 15.45
N GLY A 368 -5.52 19.33 16.77
CA GLY A 368 -6.57 19.50 17.78
C GLY A 368 -7.25 18.21 18.24
N ARG A 369 -6.67 17.02 17.96
CA ARG A 369 -7.32 15.73 18.25
C ARG A 369 -6.35 14.61 18.68
N ASP A 370 -6.84 13.63 19.44
CA ASP A 370 -6.05 12.51 19.99
C ASP A 370 -5.64 11.49 18.91
N ALA A 371 -4.37 11.48 18.50
CA ALA A 371 -3.88 10.77 17.33
C ALA A 371 -3.87 9.23 17.46
N ILE A 372 -3.71 8.68 18.66
CA ILE A 372 -3.43 7.24 18.85
C ILE A 372 -4.22 6.69 20.04
N THR A 373 -4.86 5.53 19.85
CA THR A 373 -5.55 4.81 20.94
C THR A 373 -4.54 4.19 21.92
N ARG A 374 -4.98 3.90 23.14
CA ARG A 374 -4.09 3.28 24.14
C ARG A 374 -3.52 1.94 23.70
N ASP A 375 -4.33 1.11 23.04
CA ASP A 375 -3.90 -0.20 22.55
C ASP A 375 -2.85 -0.05 21.43
N ASN A 376 -3.05 0.90 20.52
CA ASN A 376 -2.06 1.20 19.48
C ASN A 376 -0.79 1.80 20.06
N ALA A 377 -0.88 2.70 21.05
CA ALA A 377 0.29 3.26 21.72
C ALA A 377 1.14 2.16 22.39
N LYS A 378 0.48 1.20 23.06
CA LYS A 378 1.13 0.02 23.64
C LYS A 378 1.80 -0.85 22.58
N LEU A 379 1.10 -1.15 21.47
CA LEU A 379 1.65 -1.93 20.37
C LEU A 379 2.87 -1.25 19.73
N ILE A 380 2.78 0.05 19.47
CA ILE A 380 3.89 0.85 18.93
C ILE A 380 5.09 0.81 19.88
N ARG A 381 4.87 0.94 21.19
CA ARG A 381 5.92 0.82 22.21
C ARG A 381 6.59 -0.57 22.18
N GLU A 382 5.80 -1.64 22.12
CA GLU A 382 6.30 -3.02 22.03
C GLU A 382 7.16 -3.25 20.77
N LEU A 383 6.69 -2.78 19.61
CA LEU A 383 7.46 -2.86 18.36
C LEU A 383 8.75 -2.02 18.43
N ALA A 384 8.71 -0.85 19.08
CA ALA A 384 9.88 -0.01 19.26
C ALA A 384 10.94 -0.69 20.14
N GLU A 385 10.53 -1.32 21.23
CA GLU A 385 11.41 -2.10 22.12
C GLU A 385 12.03 -3.28 21.37
N GLU A 386 11.25 -3.98 20.55
CA GLU A 386 11.74 -5.09 19.73
C GLU A 386 12.76 -4.62 18.68
N ASN A 387 12.48 -3.52 17.97
CA ASN A 387 13.42 -2.94 17.02
C ASN A 387 14.75 -2.56 17.69
N ARG A 388 14.71 -1.90 18.86
CA ARG A 388 15.93 -1.53 19.58
C ARG A 388 16.68 -2.74 20.12
N SER A 389 15.99 -3.80 20.52
CA SER A 389 16.61 -5.08 20.90
C SER A 389 17.40 -5.71 19.75
N ILE A 390 16.89 -5.57 18.51
CA ILE A 390 17.51 -6.16 17.31
C ILE A 390 18.61 -5.26 16.73
N HIS A 391 18.36 -3.96 16.63
CA HIS A 391 19.18 -3.02 15.86
C HIS A 391 19.99 -2.05 16.73
N GLY A 392 19.71 -1.99 18.03
CA GLY A 392 20.14 -0.88 18.88
C GLY A 392 19.38 0.41 18.57
N ASN A 393 19.87 1.52 19.12
CA ASN A 393 19.30 2.85 18.93
C ASN A 393 19.79 3.45 17.60
N LEU A 394 19.41 2.82 16.49
CA LEU A 394 19.83 3.16 15.14
C LEU A 394 18.65 3.72 14.35
N ASN A 395 18.85 4.90 13.74
CA ASN A 395 17.95 5.39 12.70
C ASN A 395 18.43 4.92 11.32
N PRO A 396 17.67 4.08 10.61
CA PRO A 396 18.04 3.59 9.27
C PRO A 396 17.68 4.56 8.15
N VAL A 397 16.86 5.57 8.44
CA VAL A 397 16.37 6.50 7.42
C VAL A 397 17.51 7.36 6.92
N GLU A 398 17.68 7.41 5.60
CA GLU A 398 18.64 8.28 4.93
C GLU A 398 17.96 9.48 4.29
N ILE A 399 16.77 9.27 3.72
CA ILE A 399 16.04 10.28 2.95
C ILE A 399 14.54 10.15 3.25
N VAL A 400 13.90 11.29 3.48
CA VAL A 400 12.43 11.41 3.56
C VAL A 400 11.99 12.47 2.56
N LEU A 401 11.22 12.06 1.55
CA LEU A 401 10.67 12.96 0.54
C LEU A 401 9.15 13.04 0.68
N VAL A 402 8.64 14.25 0.63
CA VAL A 402 7.21 14.54 0.78
C VAL A 402 6.72 15.25 -0.47
N ASN A 403 5.80 14.61 -1.20
CA ASN A 403 5.15 15.20 -2.34
C ASN A 403 4.27 16.36 -1.87
N LYS A 404 4.50 17.52 -2.47
CA LYS A 404 3.69 18.70 -2.25
C LYS A 404 2.50 18.67 -3.18
N THR A 405 1.33 18.78 -2.56
CA THR A 405 0.07 19.01 -3.24
C THR A 405 -0.44 20.38 -2.82
N GLU A 406 -1.18 21.06 -3.69
CA GLU A 406 -1.87 22.33 -3.35
C GLU A 406 -2.86 22.17 -2.19
N MET A 407 -3.22 20.92 -1.89
CA MET A 407 -4.27 20.55 -0.99
C MET A 407 -3.81 20.30 0.44
N GLY A 408 -2.56 19.93 0.61
CA GLY A 408 -1.95 19.75 1.93
C GLY A 408 -1.44 21.08 2.50
N PRO A 409 -1.09 21.10 3.81
CA PRO A 409 -0.37 22.21 4.41
C PRO A 409 0.87 22.60 3.60
N SER A 410 1.14 23.90 3.61
CA SER A 410 2.41 24.46 3.15
C SER A 410 3.60 23.92 3.96
N THR A 411 4.81 24.06 3.44
CA THR A 411 6.04 23.61 4.12
C THR A 411 6.20 24.25 5.52
N GLU A 412 5.81 25.52 5.67
CA GLU A 412 5.83 26.22 6.95
C GLU A 412 4.79 25.66 7.95
N GLU A 413 3.59 25.37 7.47
CA GLU A 413 2.54 24.74 8.28
C GLU A 413 2.89 23.31 8.65
N MET A 414 3.47 22.51 7.76
CA MET A 414 3.97 21.17 8.09
C MET A 414 5.01 21.23 9.21
N ARG A 415 5.92 22.21 9.13
CA ARG A 415 6.94 22.41 10.17
C ARG A 415 6.31 22.78 11.51
N TRP A 416 5.35 23.69 11.50
CA TRP A 416 4.58 24.06 12.69
C TRP A 416 3.82 22.87 13.28
N ASN A 417 3.16 22.08 12.44
CA ASN A 417 2.39 20.91 12.82
C ASN A 417 3.27 19.88 13.53
N VAL A 418 4.45 19.58 12.97
CA VAL A 418 5.41 18.66 13.62
C VAL A 418 5.92 19.23 14.93
N GLN A 419 6.37 20.49 14.95
CA GLN A 419 6.92 21.08 16.16
C GLN A 419 5.89 21.16 17.29
N SER A 420 4.62 21.37 16.96
CA SER A 420 3.50 21.43 17.91
C SER A 420 3.10 20.05 18.43
N ALA A 421 3.36 18.99 17.67
CA ALA A 421 3.05 17.61 18.03
C ALA A 421 4.12 16.97 18.92
N LEU A 422 5.37 17.47 18.85
CA LEU A 422 6.50 16.91 19.57
C LEU A 422 6.63 17.51 20.99
N PRO A 423 7.17 16.76 21.97
CA PRO A 423 7.47 17.27 23.30
C PRO A 423 8.43 18.48 23.27
N SER A 424 8.29 19.36 24.27
CA SER A 424 9.20 20.49 24.47
C SER A 424 10.66 20.03 24.55
N GLY A 425 11.54 20.67 23.77
CA GLY A 425 12.98 20.35 23.72
C GLY A 425 13.37 19.36 22.62
N ILE A 426 12.41 18.72 21.95
CA ILE A 426 12.65 17.91 20.76
C ILE A 426 12.48 18.81 19.52
N ASP A 427 13.56 18.96 18.76
CA ASP A 427 13.59 19.67 17.48
C ASP A 427 14.24 18.76 16.43
N PRO A 428 13.45 18.07 15.58
CA PRO A 428 13.97 17.07 14.66
C PRO A 428 14.89 17.65 13.58
N TRP A 429 14.86 18.97 13.34
CA TRP A 429 15.77 19.64 12.41
C TRP A 429 17.15 19.94 13.00
N LYS A 430 17.29 19.86 14.32
CA LYS A 430 18.57 20.10 15.02
C LYS A 430 19.16 18.84 15.64
N MET A 431 18.37 17.79 15.77
CA MET A 431 18.81 16.54 16.40
C MET A 431 19.79 15.77 15.50
N PRO A 432 20.95 15.35 16.04
CA PRO A 432 21.87 14.51 15.28
C PRO A 432 21.24 13.15 14.99
N GLY A 433 21.45 12.64 13.77
CA GLY A 433 20.97 11.32 13.37
C GLY A 433 19.51 11.27 12.93
N ILE A 434 18.75 12.36 13.01
CA ILE A 434 17.43 12.50 12.38
C ILE A 434 17.61 13.08 10.98
N LYS A 435 16.87 12.55 10.00
CA LYS A 435 16.79 13.08 8.64
C LYS A 435 15.45 13.80 8.49
N PRO A 436 15.43 15.13 8.49
CA PRO A 436 14.19 15.87 8.26
C PRO A 436 13.63 15.57 6.87
N TYR A 437 12.31 15.66 6.74
CA TYR A 437 11.68 15.57 5.43
C TYR A 437 12.06 16.74 4.53
N VAL A 438 12.11 16.47 3.23
CA VAL A 438 12.25 17.47 2.18
C VAL A 438 10.97 17.45 1.36
N ALA A 439 10.26 18.59 1.34
CA ALA A 439 9.06 18.76 0.55
C ALA A 439 9.43 19.21 -0.88
N THR A 440 8.86 18.56 -1.90
CA THR A 440 9.10 18.87 -3.32
C THR A 440 7.94 18.34 -4.17
N ASP A 441 8.00 18.52 -5.48
CA ASP A 441 6.85 18.35 -6.38
C ASP A 441 7.03 17.12 -7.31
N GLY A 442 6.22 16.11 -7.07
CA GLY A 442 6.04 14.93 -7.91
C GLY A 442 7.32 14.15 -8.24
N ALA A 443 7.25 13.40 -9.35
CA ALA A 443 8.35 12.55 -9.80
C ALA A 443 9.63 13.34 -10.10
N LEU A 444 9.52 14.51 -10.73
CA LEU A 444 10.69 15.32 -11.09
C LEU A 444 11.39 15.90 -9.87
N GLY A 445 10.64 16.44 -8.91
CA GLY A 445 11.20 16.94 -7.65
C GLY A 445 11.91 15.85 -6.86
N PHE A 446 11.27 14.68 -6.71
CA PHE A 446 11.92 13.52 -6.09
C PHE A 446 13.20 13.12 -6.82
N SER A 447 13.16 13.08 -8.16
CA SER A 447 14.31 12.66 -8.94
C SER A 447 15.50 13.61 -8.80
N LEU A 448 15.27 14.93 -8.84
CA LEU A 448 16.32 15.94 -8.66
C LEU A 448 16.99 15.83 -7.28
N LEU A 449 16.21 15.59 -6.23
CA LEU A 449 16.75 15.34 -4.90
C LEU A 449 17.59 14.07 -4.86
N LEU A 450 17.12 12.98 -5.48
CA LEU A 450 17.90 11.74 -5.54
C LEU A 450 19.18 11.86 -6.39
N VAL A 451 19.20 12.73 -7.40
CA VAL A 451 20.45 13.09 -8.11
C VAL A 451 21.41 13.83 -7.16
N HIS A 452 20.91 14.80 -6.40
CA HIS A 452 21.72 15.49 -5.39
C HIS A 452 22.31 14.54 -4.35
N TYR A 453 21.55 13.52 -3.94
CA TYR A 453 22.03 12.47 -3.02
C TYR A 453 22.90 11.38 -3.70
N GLY A 454 23.17 11.48 -5.01
CA GLY A 454 24.01 10.53 -5.74
C GLY A 454 23.37 9.16 -5.94
N ILE A 455 22.05 9.08 -5.89
CA ILE A 455 21.26 7.85 -6.09
C ILE A 455 20.79 7.71 -7.55
N LEU A 456 20.41 8.83 -8.16
CA LEU A 456 20.06 8.93 -9.58
C LEU A 456 21.08 9.80 -10.32
N ASP A 457 20.99 9.82 -11.64
CA ASP A 457 21.68 10.80 -12.48
C ASP A 457 20.67 11.66 -13.28
N LEU A 458 21.18 12.73 -13.90
CA LEU A 458 20.34 13.65 -14.68
C LEU A 458 19.68 12.96 -15.89
N SER A 459 20.27 11.88 -16.41
CA SER A 459 19.69 11.12 -17.52
C SER A 459 18.40 10.41 -17.09
N SER A 460 18.35 9.86 -15.88
CA SER A 460 17.12 9.32 -15.30
C SER A 460 16.04 10.38 -15.17
N VAL A 461 16.37 11.60 -14.73
CA VAL A 461 15.40 12.71 -14.64
C VAL A 461 14.82 13.05 -16.01
N LEU A 462 15.65 13.06 -17.06
CA LEU A 462 15.19 13.34 -18.43
C LEU A 462 14.30 12.23 -18.99
N LYS A 463 14.60 10.95 -18.71
CA LYS A 463 13.72 9.84 -19.10
C LYS A 463 12.35 9.94 -18.42
N ILE A 464 12.34 10.26 -17.12
CA ILE A 464 11.09 10.46 -16.35
C ILE A 464 10.30 11.62 -16.95
N ALA A 465 10.94 12.75 -17.23
CA ALA A 465 10.30 13.89 -17.91
C ALA A 465 9.77 13.52 -19.31
N GLY A 466 10.52 12.71 -20.06
CA GLY A 466 10.13 12.23 -21.38
C GLY A 466 8.88 11.33 -21.35
N GLU A 467 8.76 10.47 -20.34
CA GLU A 467 7.56 9.64 -20.16
C GLU A 467 6.33 10.44 -19.69
N MET A 468 6.54 11.55 -18.97
CA MET A 468 5.44 12.46 -18.61
C MET A 468 4.81 13.13 -19.84
N ALA A 469 5.59 13.34 -20.91
CA ALA A 469 5.09 13.98 -22.11
C ALA A 469 4.00 13.11 -22.78
N GLY A 470 2.81 13.67 -22.95
CA GLY A 470 1.65 12.97 -23.51
C GLY A 470 0.75 12.30 -22.46
N GLU A 471 1.13 12.28 -21.19
CA GLU A 471 0.24 11.82 -20.11
C GLU A 471 -0.93 12.79 -19.91
N TRP A 472 -2.07 12.26 -19.48
CA TRP A 472 -3.24 13.07 -19.12
C TRP A 472 -3.22 13.39 -17.63
N PHE A 473 -3.20 14.67 -17.28
CA PHE A 473 -3.19 15.13 -15.89
C PHE A 473 -4.01 16.41 -15.73
N GLU A 474 -4.82 16.48 -14.66
CA GLU A 474 -5.67 17.64 -14.34
C GLU A 474 -6.52 18.17 -15.51
N GLY A 475 -7.05 17.26 -16.33
CA GLY A 475 -7.99 17.62 -17.40
C GLY A 475 -7.33 18.11 -18.70
N LYS A 476 -6.00 17.99 -18.83
CA LYS A 476 -5.25 18.30 -20.06
C LYS A 476 -4.14 17.28 -20.30
N VAL A 477 -3.67 17.20 -21.54
CA VAL A 477 -2.45 16.47 -21.88
C VAL A 477 -1.24 17.30 -21.45
N ILE A 478 -0.20 16.65 -20.95
CA ILE A 478 1.10 17.26 -20.67
C ILE A 478 1.84 17.41 -22.01
N ASP A 479 1.70 18.57 -22.65
CA ASP A 479 2.50 18.96 -23.81
C ASP A 479 3.89 19.50 -23.38
N PRO A 480 4.83 19.73 -24.32
CA PRO A 480 6.17 20.24 -23.99
C PRO A 480 6.17 21.55 -23.20
N ASP A 481 5.26 22.48 -23.51
CA ASP A 481 5.18 23.77 -22.82
C ASP A 481 4.72 23.60 -21.37
N ASN A 482 3.71 22.76 -21.15
CA ASN A 482 3.21 22.40 -19.82
C ASN A 482 4.26 21.63 -19.02
N LEU A 483 4.98 20.69 -19.64
CA LEU A 483 6.09 19.98 -18.99
C LEU A 483 7.18 20.95 -18.52
N MET A 484 7.56 21.92 -19.35
CA MET A 484 8.51 22.98 -18.96
C MET A 484 7.98 23.87 -17.85
N GLU A 485 6.69 24.20 -17.86
CA GLU A 485 6.06 24.97 -16.79
C GLU A 485 6.07 24.19 -15.47
N MET A 486 5.68 22.91 -15.48
CA MET A 486 5.75 22.01 -14.33
C MET A 486 7.18 21.93 -13.80
N ALA A 487 8.16 21.71 -14.67
CA ALA A 487 9.58 21.62 -14.31
C ALA A 487 10.10 22.91 -13.65
N ARG A 488 9.68 24.09 -14.12
CA ARG A 488 10.08 25.39 -13.54
C ARG A 488 9.47 25.65 -12.16
N LYS A 489 8.29 25.11 -11.89
CA LYS A 489 7.58 25.29 -10.62
C LYS A 489 8.06 24.39 -9.49
N ILE A 490 8.85 23.36 -9.79
CA ILE A 490 9.39 22.44 -8.78
C ILE A 490 10.13 23.24 -7.71
N GLU A 491 9.71 23.06 -6.47
CA GLU A 491 10.43 23.57 -5.32
C GLU A 491 11.54 22.60 -4.92
N VAL A 492 12.75 23.13 -4.87
CA VAL A 492 13.93 22.40 -4.40
C VAL A 492 14.66 23.20 -3.31
N PRO A 493 15.37 22.53 -2.38
CA PRO A 493 16.27 23.20 -1.46
C PRO A 493 17.34 24.02 -2.19
N LYS A 494 17.92 25.01 -1.49
CA LYS A 494 18.92 25.92 -2.07
C LYS A 494 20.16 25.16 -2.59
N GLU A 495 20.49 24.06 -1.95
CA GLU A 495 21.63 23.20 -2.28
C GLU A 495 21.44 22.47 -3.62
N VAL A 496 20.21 22.44 -4.14
CA VAL A 496 19.82 21.73 -5.37
C VAL A 496 19.48 22.71 -6.50
N SER A 497 19.50 24.02 -6.25
CA SER A 497 19.10 25.03 -7.23
C SER A 497 19.98 25.09 -8.49
N GLU A 498 21.29 24.82 -8.37
CA GLU A 498 22.19 24.75 -9.52
C GLU A 498 21.84 23.55 -10.43
N LEU A 499 21.68 22.37 -9.81
CA LEU A 499 21.26 21.15 -10.51
C LEU A 499 19.88 21.32 -11.18
N HIS A 500 18.93 21.97 -10.52
CA HIS A 500 17.62 22.26 -11.08
C HIS A 500 17.72 23.18 -12.30
N SER A 501 18.61 24.19 -12.24
CA SER A 501 18.87 25.08 -13.38
C SER A 501 19.47 24.32 -14.58
N ASP A 502 20.43 23.43 -14.34
CA ASP A 502 21.04 22.59 -15.36
C ASP A 502 20.02 21.62 -16.00
N PHE A 503 19.14 21.05 -15.18
CA PHE A 503 18.01 20.25 -15.64
C PHE A 503 17.10 21.03 -16.58
N LEU A 504 16.70 22.25 -16.19
CA LEU A 504 15.84 23.09 -17.02
C LEU A 504 16.47 23.44 -18.37
N ILE A 505 17.77 23.76 -18.40
CA ILE A 505 18.50 24.03 -19.65
C ILE A 505 18.53 22.78 -20.53
N THR A 506 18.74 21.61 -19.93
CA THR A 506 18.85 20.35 -20.66
C THR A 506 17.50 19.90 -21.20
N LEU A 507 16.44 20.03 -20.41
CA LEU A 507 15.07 19.73 -20.81
C LEU A 507 14.61 20.63 -21.94
N ASP A 508 14.88 21.94 -21.87
CA ASP A 508 14.56 22.90 -22.92
C ASP A 508 15.23 22.52 -24.26
N ARG A 509 16.50 22.13 -24.22
CA ARG A 509 17.22 21.64 -25.41
C ARG A 509 16.64 20.35 -25.97
N ALA A 510 16.13 19.47 -25.10
CA ALA A 510 15.57 18.18 -25.51
C ALA A 510 14.17 18.33 -26.13
N LEU A 511 13.36 19.28 -25.66
CA LEU A 511 12.01 19.52 -26.16
C LEU A 511 11.98 20.33 -27.47
N ASN A 512 13.05 21.09 -27.76
CA ASN A 512 13.18 21.91 -28.97
C ASN A 512 14.00 21.24 -30.09
N GLN A 513 14.38 19.97 -29.94
CA GLN A 513 15.01 19.12 -30.96
C GLN A 513 13.99 18.15 -31.53
#